data_AF-A0A914V0U3-F1
#
_entry.id   AF-A0A914V0U3-F1
#
_cell.length_a   1.000
_cell.length_b   1.000
_cell.length_c   1.000
_cell.angle_alpha   90.00
_cell.angle_beta   90.00
_cell.angle_gamma   90.00
#
_symmetry.space_group_name_H-M   'P 1'
#
loop_
_entity.id
_entity.type
_entity.pdbx_description
1 polymer ?
#
loop_
_entity_poly.entity_id
_entity_poly.type
_entity_poly.pdbx_seq_one_letter_code
_entity_poly.pdbx_strand_id
1 'polypeptide(L)'
;GSLVFIFVNNPPDLSKRLNQDRMLTMVDNFERLQYSMGRNSTSIWLRPFLNHAILYESENASSFHNSLFNWLGNDEDGGGRWRNFVHYHQDNATGEVTIEKFFFTTGSALGDDVGWTTRTILQDNWRAVTEEYADFNITIFQAYSFYVDQLNSIAGNTL
;
A
#
# COMPACT_ATOMS: atom_id res chain seq x y z
N GLY A 1 16.07 -10.29 4.89
CA GLY A 1 14.68 -9.85 4.72
C GLY A 1 14.64 -8.80 3.65
N SER A 2 13.66 -8.85 2.76
CA SER A 2 13.55 -7.93 1.62
C SER A 2 12.32 -7.03 1.75
N LEU A 3 12.38 -5.84 1.15
CA LEU A 3 11.23 -4.94 1.09
C LEU A 3 10.36 -5.28 -0.12
N VAL A 4 9.06 -5.34 0.12
CA VAL A 4 8.02 -5.45 -0.91
C VAL A 4 7.31 -4.11 -0.98
N PHE A 5 7.24 -3.54 -2.18
CA PHE A 5 6.47 -2.31 -2.44
C PHE A 5 5.14 -2.69 -3.05
N ILE A 6 4.05 -2.16 -2.49
CA ILE A 6 2.69 -2.36 -2.97
C ILE A 6 2.13 -1.00 -3.35
N PHE A 7 1.89 -0.80 -4.64
CA PHE A 7 1.32 0.41 -5.22
C PHE A 7 -0.19 0.20 -5.43
N VAL A 8 -0.98 1.11 -4.89
CA VAL A 8 -2.43 1.16 -5.07
C VAL A 8 -2.72 2.28 -6.07
N ASN A 9 -3.09 1.92 -7.30
CA ASN A 9 -3.25 2.89 -8.38
C ASN A 9 -4.69 3.40 -8.54
N ASN A 10 -5.66 2.75 -7.90
CA ASN A 10 -7.07 3.17 -7.91
C ASN A 10 -7.68 3.00 -6.52
N PRO A 11 -7.27 3.79 -5.52
CA PRO A 11 -7.78 3.65 -4.17
C PRO A 11 -9.29 3.98 -4.12
N PRO A 12 -10.07 3.30 -3.27
CA PRO A 12 -11.46 3.68 -3.05
C PRO A 12 -11.51 5.02 -2.31
N ASP A 13 -12.70 5.63 -2.26
CA ASP A 13 -12.92 6.85 -1.47
C ASP A 13 -12.70 6.57 0.03
N LEU A 14 -11.52 6.97 0.54
CA LEU A 14 -11.08 6.71 1.91
C LEU A 14 -11.74 7.65 2.93
N SER A 15 -12.58 8.61 2.53
CA SER A 15 -13.42 9.35 3.47
C SER A 15 -14.47 8.46 4.14
N LYS A 16 -14.82 7.33 3.51
CA LYS A 16 -15.79 6.36 4.00
C LYS A 16 -15.11 5.30 4.86
N ARG A 17 -15.61 5.13 6.09
CA ARG A 17 -15.11 4.12 7.04
C ARG A 17 -15.06 2.70 6.47
N LEU A 18 -16.08 2.29 5.73
CA LEU A 18 -16.12 0.96 5.10
C LEU A 18 -14.94 0.74 4.13
N ASN A 19 -14.56 1.77 3.38
CA ASN A 19 -13.44 1.70 2.45
C ASN A 19 -12.10 1.70 3.19
N GLN A 20 -11.99 2.45 4.29
CA GLN A 20 -10.82 2.42 5.18
C GLN A 20 -10.62 1.01 5.76
N ASP A 21 -11.67 0.39 6.27
CA ASP A 21 -11.63 -0.96 6.85
C ASP A 21 -11.26 -2.01 5.79
N ARG A 22 -11.83 -1.91 4.58
CA ARG A 22 -11.49 -2.78 3.46
C ARG A 22 -10.02 -2.63 3.03
N MET A 23 -9.51 -1.40 2.98
CA MET A 23 -8.10 -1.13 2.67
C MET A 23 -7.16 -1.70 3.74
N LEU A 24 -7.49 -1.53 5.02
CA LEU A 24 -6.70 -2.08 6.11
C LEU A 24 -6.75 -3.60 6.18
N THR A 25 -7.87 -4.21 5.76
CA THR A 25 -8.00 -5.67 5.64
C THR A 25 -7.11 -6.21 4.53
N MET A 26 -7.05 -5.55 3.37
CA MET A 26 -6.10 -5.90 2.31
C MET A 26 -4.65 -5.87 2.82
N VAL A 27 -4.29 -4.83 3.57
CA VAL A 27 -2.96 -4.70 4.18
C VAL A 27 -2.69 -5.82 5.19
N ASP A 28 -3.69 -6.19 6.00
CA ASP A 28 -3.60 -7.30 6.94
C ASP A 28 -3.46 -8.66 6.22
N ASN A 29 -4.11 -8.86 5.07
CA ASN A 29 -3.93 -10.06 4.24
C ASN A 29 -2.47 -10.19 3.80
N PHE A 30 -1.87 -9.11 3.30
CA PHE A 30 -0.43 -9.07 2.98
C PHE A 30 0.46 -9.35 4.19
N GLU A 31 0.10 -8.81 5.36
CA GLU A 31 0.84 -9.01 6.60
C GLU A 31 0.81 -10.45 7.10
N ARG A 32 -0.20 -11.23 6.74
CA ARG A 32 -0.38 -12.63 7.18
C ARG A 32 0.13 -13.66 6.18
N LEU A 33 0.56 -13.23 4.98
CA LEU A 33 1.11 -14.13 3.98
C LEU A 33 2.31 -14.92 4.52
N GLN A 34 2.51 -16.12 3.98
CA GLN A 34 3.70 -16.90 4.26
C GLN A 34 4.95 -16.09 3.88
N TYR A 35 5.96 -16.10 4.76
CA TYR A 35 7.16 -15.26 4.64
C TYR A 35 6.94 -13.76 4.74
N SER A 36 5.76 -13.27 5.13
CA SER A 36 5.60 -11.90 5.61
C SER A 36 6.31 -11.74 6.96
N MET A 37 6.92 -10.58 7.19
CA MET A 37 7.46 -10.17 8.50
C MET A 37 6.39 -9.56 9.42
N GLY A 38 5.13 -9.58 8.99
CA GLY A 38 3.98 -9.19 9.79
C GLY A 38 3.80 -7.69 9.94
N ARG A 39 2.80 -7.32 10.73
CA ARG A 39 2.30 -5.95 10.90
C ARG A 39 3.36 -4.92 11.28
N ASN A 40 4.34 -5.30 12.10
CA ASN A 40 5.40 -4.40 12.55
C ASN A 40 6.42 -4.07 11.44
N SER A 41 6.45 -4.85 10.36
CA SER A 41 7.30 -4.60 9.19
C SER A 41 6.61 -3.76 8.11
N THR A 42 5.32 -3.46 8.28
CA THR A 42 4.51 -2.76 7.28
C THR A 42 4.43 -1.27 7.57
N SER A 43 4.84 -0.46 6.58
CA SER A 43 4.77 0.99 6.63
C SER A 43 3.67 1.51 5.70
N ILE A 44 2.53 1.88 6.29
CA ILE A 44 1.40 2.50 5.60
C ILE A 44 0.96 3.78 6.31
N TRP A 45 0.69 4.84 5.54
CA TRP A 45 0.30 6.16 6.05
C TRP A 45 -1.10 6.17 6.69
N LEU A 46 -2.02 5.31 6.23
CA LEU A 46 -3.42 5.32 6.64
C LEU A 46 -3.61 5.06 8.14
N ARG A 47 -2.82 4.15 8.73
CA ARG A 47 -2.88 3.84 10.16
C ARG A 47 -2.54 5.04 11.06
N PRO A 48 -1.35 5.67 10.94
CA PRO A 48 -1.03 6.85 11.74
C PRO A 48 -1.93 8.03 11.41
N PHE A 49 -2.38 8.19 10.17
CA PHE A 49 -3.34 9.24 9.82
C PHE A 49 -4.67 9.06 10.54
N LEU A 50 -5.28 7.87 10.52
CA LEU A 50 -6.55 7.62 11.21
C LEU A 50 -6.41 7.79 12.74
N ASN A 51 -5.27 7.38 13.30
CA ASN A 51 -5.00 7.60 14.72
C ASN A 51 -4.92 9.10 15.05
N HIS A 52 -4.26 9.89 14.20
CA HIS A 52 -4.24 11.34 14.31
C HIS A 52 -5.64 11.94 14.15
N ALA A 53 -6.39 11.54 13.13
CA ALA A 53 -7.74 12.04 12.88
C ALA A 53 -8.65 11.85 14.11
N ILE A 54 -8.64 10.69 14.76
CA ILE A 54 -9.43 10.43 15.97
C ILE A 54 -9.08 11.39 17.12
N LEU A 55 -7.82 11.79 17.25
CA LEU A 55 -7.37 12.67 18.33
C LEU A 55 -7.73 14.15 18.09
N TYR A 56 -7.81 14.58 16.82
CA TYR A 56 -7.98 15.98 16.44
C TYR A 56 -9.32 16.30 15.74
N GLU A 57 -10.15 15.29 15.42
CA GLU A 57 -11.48 15.46 14.80
C GLU A 57 -12.46 16.28 15.64
N SER A 58 -12.23 16.41 16.95
CA SER A 58 -13.11 17.22 17.82
C SER A 58 -12.93 18.73 17.63
N GLU A 59 -11.82 19.19 17.03
CA GLU A 59 -11.47 20.62 17.00
C GLU A 59 -11.80 21.30 15.66
N ASN A 60 -11.88 20.56 14.55
CA ASN A 60 -12.18 21.11 13.23
C ASN A 60 -12.98 20.11 12.39
N ALA A 61 -14.23 20.45 12.05
CA ALA A 61 -15.06 19.69 11.11
C ALA A 61 -14.60 19.90 9.65
N SER A 62 -13.33 19.61 9.35
CA SER A 62 -12.79 19.61 7.99
C SER A 62 -13.05 18.28 7.30
N SER A 63 -13.20 18.32 5.98
CA SER A 63 -13.30 17.10 5.17
C SER A 63 -12.07 16.20 5.37
N PHE A 64 -12.26 14.88 5.30
CA PHE A 64 -11.18 13.88 5.41
C PHE A 64 -9.95 14.26 4.56
N HIS A 65 -10.17 14.69 3.33
CA HIS A 65 -9.10 15.03 2.40
C HIS A 65 -8.34 16.31 2.79
N ASN A 66 -9.02 17.32 3.34
CA ASN A 66 -8.36 18.52 3.84
C ASN A 66 -7.54 18.21 5.11
N SER A 67 -8.09 17.38 6.00
CA SER A 67 -7.36 16.91 7.18
C SER A 67 -6.11 16.11 6.79
N LEU A 68 -6.22 15.26 5.77
CA LEU A 68 -5.08 14.53 5.21
C LEU A 68 -4.04 15.48 4.62
N PHE A 69 -4.46 16.43 3.79
CA PHE A 69 -3.57 17.42 3.18
C PHE A 69 -2.79 18.20 4.25
N ASN A 70 -3.49 18.70 5.27
CA ASN A 70 -2.88 19.43 6.38
C ASN A 70 -1.89 18.55 7.14
N TRP A 71 -2.25 17.31 7.45
CA TRP A 71 -1.38 16.37 8.15
C TRP A 71 -0.11 16.05 7.33
N LEU A 72 -0.22 15.79 6.02
CA LEU A 72 0.94 15.57 5.14
C LEU A 72 1.84 16.81 5.00
N GLY A 73 1.28 18.00 5.20
CA GLY A 73 2.01 19.26 5.27
C GLY A 73 2.72 19.51 6.60
N ASN A 74 2.27 18.87 7.69
CA ASN A 74 2.84 19.07 9.02
C ASN A 74 3.95 18.07 9.34
N ASP A 75 5.18 18.57 9.46
CA ASP A 75 6.33 17.76 9.85
C ASP A 75 6.36 17.45 11.36
N GLU A 76 5.74 18.29 12.21
CA GLU A 76 5.76 18.16 13.68
C GLU A 76 4.90 16.98 14.17
N ASP A 77 3.72 16.80 13.58
CA ASP A 77 2.80 15.68 13.89
C ASP A 77 3.18 14.38 13.15
N GLY A 78 4.34 14.40 12.48
CA GLY A 78 4.91 13.27 11.77
C GLY A 78 4.23 12.92 10.44
N GLY A 79 3.22 13.68 9.99
CA GLY A 79 2.57 13.43 8.71
C GLY A 79 3.48 13.72 7.51
N GLY A 80 4.38 14.69 7.64
CA GLY A 80 5.37 15.07 6.63
C GLY A 80 6.19 13.92 6.05
N ARG A 81 6.52 12.89 6.86
CA ARG A 81 7.28 11.71 6.39
C ARG A 81 6.53 10.90 5.32
N TRP A 82 5.21 11.00 5.28
CA TRP A 82 4.35 10.27 4.34
C TRP A 82 4.02 11.04 3.07
N ARG A 83 4.47 12.30 2.95
CA ARG A 83 4.17 13.17 1.81
C ARG A 83 4.49 12.54 0.46
N ASN A 84 5.60 11.81 0.39
CA ASN A 84 6.04 11.14 -0.84
C ASN A 84 5.37 9.78 -1.09
N PHE A 85 4.55 9.29 -0.14
CA PHE A 85 3.86 8.00 -0.24
C PHE A 85 2.47 8.15 -0.85
N VAL A 86 1.89 9.36 -0.81
CA VAL A 86 0.52 9.65 -1.23
C VAL A 86 0.53 10.67 -2.35
N HIS A 87 -0.07 10.31 -3.48
CA HIS A 87 -0.35 11.23 -4.58
C HIS A 87 -1.81 11.64 -4.51
N TYR A 88 -2.06 12.94 -4.46
CA TYR A 88 -3.40 13.52 -4.42
C TYR A 88 -3.53 14.62 -5.48
N HIS A 89 -4.76 14.83 -5.94
CA HIS A 89 -5.13 15.90 -6.83
C HIS A 89 -6.05 16.87 -6.11
N GLN A 90 -5.79 18.17 -6.26
CA GLN A 90 -6.68 19.22 -5.80
C GLN A 90 -7.34 19.85 -7.03
N ASP A 91 -8.66 19.78 -7.08
CA ASP A 91 -9.42 20.45 -8.12
C ASP A 91 -9.42 21.96 -7.87
N ASN A 92 -8.93 22.72 -8.85
CA ASN A 92 -8.83 24.18 -8.78
C ASN A 92 -10.20 24.88 -8.73
N ALA A 93 -11.27 24.24 -9.23
CA ALA A 93 -12.60 24.83 -9.30
C ALA A 93 -13.40 24.64 -8.01
N THR A 94 -13.34 23.44 -7.43
CA THR A 94 -14.10 23.07 -6.22
C THR A 94 -13.28 23.16 -4.95
N GLY A 95 -11.95 23.15 -5.06
CA GLY A 95 -11.03 23.00 -3.93
C GLY A 95 -11.02 21.59 -3.34
N GLU A 96 -11.71 20.63 -3.96
CA GLU A 96 -11.80 19.26 -3.48
C GLU A 96 -10.46 18.53 -3.68
N VAL A 97 -9.96 17.96 -2.60
CA VAL A 97 -8.75 17.12 -2.62
C VAL A 97 -9.19 15.66 -2.76
N THR A 98 -8.56 14.92 -3.67
CA THR A 98 -8.83 13.49 -3.91
C THR A 98 -7.53 12.71 -3.93
N ILE A 99 -7.52 11.49 -3.39
CA ILE A 99 -6.34 10.62 -3.41
C ILE A 99 -6.36 9.83 -4.72
N GLU A 100 -5.32 9.97 -5.54
CA GLU A 100 -5.23 9.28 -6.83
C GLU A 100 -4.52 7.94 -6.72
N LYS A 101 -3.42 7.90 -5.97
CA LYS A 101 -2.60 6.69 -5.81
C LYS A 101 -1.71 6.83 -4.59
N PHE A 102 -1.32 5.72 -4.02
CA PHE A 102 -0.32 5.69 -2.96
C PHE A 102 0.42 4.36 -2.99
N PHE A 103 1.50 4.26 -2.23
CA PHE A 103 2.12 2.97 -1.97
C PHE A 103 2.36 2.77 -0.49
N PHE A 104 2.54 1.51 -0.12
CA PHE A 104 3.01 1.11 1.20
C PHE A 104 4.05 0.01 1.03
N THR A 105 4.80 -0.25 2.08
CA THR A 105 5.82 -1.29 2.07
C THR A 105 5.55 -2.30 3.16
N THR A 106 5.96 -3.55 2.93
CA THR A 106 5.98 -4.60 3.94
C THR A 106 7.25 -5.44 3.81
N GLY A 107 7.66 -6.08 4.90
CA GLY A 107 8.86 -6.90 4.93
C GLY A 107 8.57 -8.35 4.55
N SER A 108 9.47 -8.96 3.79
CA SER A 108 9.50 -10.41 3.58
C SER A 108 10.68 -11.04 4.30
N ALA A 109 10.42 -12.11 5.05
CA ALA A 109 11.37 -12.94 5.76
C ALA A 109 12.26 -13.79 4.84
N LEU A 110 12.06 -13.71 3.51
CA LEU A 110 12.94 -14.40 2.57
C LEU A 110 14.39 -13.90 2.74
N GLY A 111 15.30 -14.86 2.98
CA GLY A 111 16.74 -14.64 3.00
C GLY A 111 17.34 -14.63 1.59
N ASP A 112 18.61 -14.25 1.49
CA ASP A 112 19.29 -14.13 0.20
C ASP A 112 19.51 -15.50 -0.47
N ASP A 113 19.67 -16.57 0.31
CA ASP A 113 19.96 -17.93 -0.15
C ASP A 113 18.73 -18.74 -0.62
N VAL A 114 17.56 -18.12 -0.71
CA VAL A 114 16.33 -18.82 -1.10
C VAL A 114 16.25 -18.99 -2.63
N GLY A 115 16.03 -20.24 -3.06
CA GLY A 115 15.94 -20.64 -4.46
C GLY A 115 14.78 -20.00 -5.24
N TRP A 116 14.93 -19.95 -6.56
CA TRP A 116 14.01 -19.29 -7.49
C TRP A 116 12.56 -19.83 -7.45
N THR A 117 12.37 -21.13 -7.22
CA THR A 117 11.03 -21.73 -7.10
C THR A 117 10.25 -21.14 -5.94
N THR A 118 10.88 -20.98 -4.77
CA THR A 118 10.23 -20.36 -3.60
C THR A 118 9.93 -18.89 -3.82
N ARG A 119 10.82 -18.16 -4.53
CA ARG A 119 10.57 -16.76 -4.94
C ARG A 119 9.37 -16.63 -5.88
N THR A 120 9.17 -17.62 -6.77
CA THR A 120 8.03 -17.68 -7.69
C THR A 120 6.74 -17.93 -6.92
N ILE A 121 6.70 -18.95 -6.06
CA ILE A 121 5.53 -19.23 -5.20
C ILE A 121 5.18 -18.01 -4.34
N LEU A 122 6.18 -17.33 -3.79
CA LEU A 122 5.96 -16.11 -3.02
C LEU A 122 5.30 -15.03 -3.89
N GLN A 123 5.88 -14.73 -5.07
CA GLN A 123 5.32 -13.76 -6.03
C GLN A 123 3.86 -14.09 -6.40
N ASP A 124 3.54 -15.37 -6.60
CA ASP A 124 2.19 -15.82 -6.93
C ASP A 124 1.22 -15.63 -5.74
N ASN A 125 1.65 -15.93 -4.51
CA ASN A 125 0.84 -15.66 -3.31
C ASN A 125 0.54 -14.17 -3.13
N TRP A 126 1.53 -13.30 -3.39
CA TRP A 126 1.33 -11.85 -3.38
C TRP A 126 0.31 -11.41 -4.45
N ARG A 127 0.39 -11.99 -5.66
CA ARG A 127 -0.55 -11.71 -6.77
C ARG A 127 -1.96 -12.20 -6.49
N ALA A 128 -2.12 -13.37 -5.87
CA ALA A 128 -3.42 -13.87 -5.47
C ALA A 128 -4.18 -12.88 -4.56
N VAL A 129 -3.48 -12.24 -3.61
CA VAL A 129 -4.09 -11.18 -2.80
C VAL A 129 -4.50 -9.99 -3.67
N THR A 130 -3.71 -9.58 -4.67
CA THR A 130 -4.10 -8.47 -5.56
C THR A 130 -5.34 -8.76 -6.40
N GLU A 131 -5.57 -10.02 -6.77
CA GLU A 131 -6.75 -10.44 -7.53
C GLU A 131 -8.05 -10.27 -6.72
N GLU A 132 -8.00 -10.50 -5.40
CA GLU A 132 -9.15 -10.26 -4.50
C GLU A 132 -9.54 -8.77 -4.40
N TYR A 133 -8.61 -7.87 -4.72
CA TYR A 133 -8.79 -6.42 -4.69
C TYR A 133 -8.52 -5.79 -6.06
N ALA A 134 -8.94 -6.47 -7.14
CA ALA A 134 -8.69 -6.06 -8.51
C ALA A 134 -9.20 -4.64 -8.83
N ASP A 135 -10.26 -4.19 -8.15
CA ASP A 135 -10.79 -2.83 -8.29
C ASP A 135 -9.80 -1.74 -7.83
N PHE A 136 -8.83 -2.07 -6.98
CA PHE A 136 -7.81 -1.13 -6.51
C PHE A 136 -6.62 -0.97 -7.47
N ASN A 137 -6.57 -1.75 -8.55
CA ASN A 137 -5.49 -1.75 -9.54
C ASN A 137 -4.10 -1.80 -8.88
N ILE A 138 -3.82 -2.88 -8.16
CA ILE A 138 -2.62 -3.01 -7.32
C ILE A 138 -1.43 -3.50 -8.15
N THR A 139 -0.28 -2.89 -7.95
CA THR A 139 1.00 -3.34 -8.52
C THR A 139 1.97 -3.68 -7.42
N ILE A 140 2.60 -4.86 -7.51
CA ILE A 140 3.60 -5.31 -6.54
C ILE A 140 4.98 -5.24 -7.18
N PHE A 141 5.93 -4.63 -6.47
CA PHE A 141 7.31 -4.52 -6.90
C PHE A 141 8.25 -5.07 -5.83
N GLN A 142 9.12 -5.99 -6.27
CA GLN A 142 10.25 -6.49 -5.50
C GLN A 142 11.49 -6.44 -6.39
N ALA A 143 12.66 -6.29 -5.78
CA ALA A 143 13.93 -6.20 -6.52
C ALA A 143 14.21 -7.40 -7.44
N TYR A 144 13.60 -8.56 -7.19
CA TYR A 144 13.77 -9.76 -8.01
C TYR A 144 12.55 -10.11 -8.88
N SER A 145 11.47 -9.31 -8.85
CA SER A 145 10.24 -9.62 -9.59
C SER A 145 10.49 -9.76 -11.10
N PHE A 146 11.40 -8.96 -11.66
CA PHE A 146 11.74 -9.03 -13.08
C PHE A 146 12.39 -10.36 -13.50
N TYR A 147 13.22 -10.96 -12.62
CA TYR A 147 13.83 -12.26 -12.89
C TYR A 147 12.78 -13.38 -12.89
N VAL A 148 11.83 -13.32 -11.96
CA VAL A 148 10.72 -14.28 -11.88
C VAL A 148 9.81 -14.17 -13.11
N ASP A 149 9.50 -12.94 -13.54
CA ASP A 149 8.65 -12.72 -14.72
C ASP A 149 9.32 -13.24 -16.01
N GLN A 150 10.64 -13.10 -16.13
CA GLN A 150 11.39 -13.72 -17.23
C GLN A 150 11.35 -15.26 -17.19
N LEU A 151 11.57 -15.87 -16.03
CA LEU A 151 11.50 -17.34 -15.87
C LEU A 151 10.12 -17.89 -16.27
N ASN A 152 9.05 -17.23 -15.82
CA ASN A 152 7.67 -17.60 -16.19
C ASN A 152 7.43 -17.49 -17.69
N SER A 153 7.97 -16.45 -18.35
CA SER A 153 7.85 -16.29 -19.80
C SER A 153 8.60 -17.36 -20.60
N ILE A 154 9.76 -17.82 -20.12
CA ILE A 154 10.57 -18.83 -20.82
C ILE A 154 9.90 -20.21 -20.71
N ALA A 155 9.43 -20.58 -19.52
CA ALA A 155 8.75 -21.86 -19.30
C ALA A 155 7.52 -22.04 -20.20
N GLY A 156 6.79 -20.95 -20.49
CA GLY A 156 5.64 -20.97 -21.40
C GLY A 156 5.99 -21.00 -22.90
N ASN A 157 7.20 -20.57 -23.28
CA ASN A 157 7.59 -20.37 -24.69
C ASN A 157 8.49 -21.50 -25.26
N THR A 158 8.79 -22.55 -24.49
CA THR A 158 9.58 -23.71 -24.93
C THR A 158 8.75 -24.98 -25.11
N LEU A 159 7.62 -24.88 -25.81
CA LEU A 159 6.91 -26.04 -26.38
C LEU A 159 7.27 -26.22 -27.86
#